data_AF-A0A2U1UNF2-F1
#
_entry.id   AF-A0A2U1UNF2-F1
#
_cell.length_a   1.000
_cell.length_b   1.000
_cell.length_c   1.000
_cell.angle_alpha   90.00
_cell.angle_beta   90.00
_cell.angle_gamma   90.00
#
_symmetry.space_group_name_H-M   'P 1'
#
loop_
_entity.id
_entity.type
_entity.pdbx_description
1 polymer ?
#
loop_
_entity_poly.entity_id
_entity_poly.type
_entity_poly.pdbx_seq_one_letter_code
_entity_poly.pdbx_strand_id
1 'polypeptide(L)'
;MLAAKILFDAAISFVAELCASRGWMALEREILQEDTGYQAIWVIDAPAMSLKAAMVDAEDRHPLGRLWDMDVVSPESGPLSRSAIGHPARACLICDEPAHACSRSRRHDRDELLVVMAQRIMTYLNRACRNYSTRTSKPGKYCLASFSTVPS
;
A
#
# COMPACT_ATOMS: atom_id res chain seq x y z
N MET A 1 -5.69 -15.00 -1.89
CA MET A 1 -5.14 -15.10 -0.52
C MET A 1 -3.70 -14.60 -0.43
N LEU A 2 -2.74 -15.18 -1.18
CA LEU A 2 -1.31 -14.78 -1.10
C LEU A 2 -1.02 -13.33 -1.50
N ALA A 3 -1.59 -12.85 -2.61
CA ALA A 3 -1.35 -11.48 -3.10
C ALA A 3 -1.83 -10.39 -2.13
N ALA A 4 -3.00 -10.61 -1.50
CA ALA A 4 -3.55 -9.69 -0.50
C ALA A 4 -2.65 -9.61 0.75
N LYS A 5 -2.13 -10.76 1.20
CA LYS A 5 -1.20 -10.80 2.33
C LYS A 5 0.11 -10.06 2.02
N ILE A 6 0.66 -10.22 0.81
CA ILE A 6 1.87 -9.50 0.37
C ILE A 6 1.65 -7.98 0.39
N LEU A 7 0.52 -7.51 -0.15
CA LEU A 7 0.15 -6.09 -0.11
C LEU A 7 0.08 -5.57 1.31
N PHE A 8 -0.53 -6.35 2.20
CA PHE A 8 -0.70 -6.01 3.61
C PHE A 8 0.63 -5.97 4.36
N ASP A 9 1.45 -7.03 4.25
CA ASP A 9 2.76 -7.11 4.90
C ASP A 9 3.69 -5.96 4.46
N ALA A 10 3.62 -5.58 3.18
CA ALA A 10 4.36 -4.43 2.66
C ALA A 10 3.88 -3.10 3.26
N ALA A 11 2.57 -2.91 3.43
CA ALA A 11 2.03 -1.72 4.11
C ALA A 11 2.47 -1.67 5.58
N ILE A 12 2.39 -2.78 6.31
CA ILE A 12 2.84 -2.87 7.71
C ILE A 12 4.32 -2.53 7.84
N SER A 13 5.16 -3.07 6.97
CA SER A 13 6.60 -2.81 6.96
C SER A 13 6.87 -1.34 6.67
N PHE A 14 6.18 -0.76 5.68
CA PHE A 14 6.31 0.65 5.34
C PHE A 14 5.94 1.57 6.51
N VAL A 15 4.79 1.35 7.17
CA VAL A 15 4.36 2.18 8.29
C VAL A 15 5.33 2.07 9.47
N ALA A 16 5.83 0.86 9.76
CA ALA A 16 6.82 0.65 10.82
C ALA A 16 8.14 1.40 10.54
N GLU A 17 8.67 1.29 9.33
CA GLU A 17 9.89 1.99 8.90
C GLU A 17 9.70 3.51 8.92
N LEU A 18 8.52 3.98 8.49
CA LEU A 18 8.17 5.39 8.50
C LEU A 18 8.20 5.96 9.92
N CYS A 19 7.54 5.28 10.86
CA CYS A 19 7.54 5.68 12.26
C CYS A 19 8.97 5.73 12.83
N ALA A 20 9.75 4.68 12.61
CA ALA A 20 11.14 4.62 13.04
C ALA A 20 11.98 5.77 12.46
N SER A 21 11.84 6.07 11.16
CA SER A 21 12.60 7.12 10.48
C SER A 21 12.28 8.54 10.96
N ARG A 22 11.07 8.76 11.49
CA ARG A 22 10.60 10.07 11.97
C ARG A 22 10.60 10.21 13.49
N GLY A 23 10.98 9.15 14.22
CA GLY A 23 10.87 9.11 15.67
C GLY A 23 9.42 9.14 16.17
N TRP A 24 8.46 8.72 15.35
CA TRP A 24 7.07 8.56 15.79
C TRP A 24 6.89 7.24 16.52
N MET A 25 6.11 7.25 17.59
CA MET A 25 5.89 6.05 18.40
C MET A 25 4.55 5.41 18.04
N ALA A 26 4.56 4.14 17.66
CA ALA A 26 3.34 3.34 17.57
C ALA A 26 2.96 2.89 18.99
N LEU A 27 1.96 3.56 19.57
CA LEU A 27 1.48 3.29 20.92
C LEU A 27 0.67 1.98 20.98
N GLU A 28 -0.19 1.78 19.98
CA GLU A 28 -1.00 0.57 19.86
C GLU A 28 -1.12 0.17 18.39
N ARG A 29 -1.36 -1.13 18.19
CA ARG A 29 -1.63 -1.68 16.86
C ARG A 29 -2.53 -2.90 16.98
N GLU A 30 -3.58 -2.92 16.17
CA GLU A 30 -4.44 -4.06 15.95
C GLU A 30 -4.33 -4.52 14.49
N ILE A 31 -4.31 -5.85 14.28
CA ILE A 31 -4.29 -6.46 12.95
C ILE A 31 -5.53 -7.36 12.86
N LEU A 32 -6.34 -7.13 11.83
CA LEU A 32 -7.58 -7.83 11.58
C LEU A 32 -7.47 -8.61 10.27
N GLN A 33 -7.84 -9.88 10.31
CA GLN A 33 -7.97 -10.74 9.14
C GLN A 33 -9.40 -11.23 9.06
N GLU A 34 -10.18 -10.62 8.17
CA GLU A 34 -11.59 -10.92 7.96
C GLU A 34 -11.83 -11.50 6.56
N ASP A 35 -13.04 -11.99 6.30
CA ASP A 35 -13.46 -12.44 4.97
C ASP A 35 -13.39 -11.32 3.92
N THR A 36 -13.46 -10.06 4.37
CA THR A 36 -13.34 -8.86 3.56
C THR A 36 -11.88 -8.49 3.23
N GLY A 37 -10.91 -9.09 3.92
CA GLY A 37 -9.48 -8.88 3.69
C GLY A 37 -8.68 -8.59 4.95
N TYR A 38 -7.47 -8.08 4.74
CA TYR A 38 -6.55 -7.70 5.82
C TYR A 38 -6.66 -6.21 6.13
N GLN A 39 -6.73 -5.87 7.41
CA GLN A 39 -6.79 -4.49 7.90
C GLN A 39 -5.86 -4.32 9.10
N ALA A 40 -5.41 -3.10 9.34
CA ALA A 40 -4.66 -2.76 10.54
C ALA A 40 -5.05 -1.37 11.03
N ILE A 41 -5.19 -1.25 12.34
CA ILE A 41 -5.44 0.02 13.03
C ILE A 41 -4.19 0.31 13.86
N TRP A 42 -3.70 1.54 13.77
CA TRP A 42 -2.51 1.98 14.51
C TRP A 42 -2.84 3.26 15.28
N VAL A 43 -2.43 3.29 16.54
CA VAL A 43 -2.38 4.52 17.34
C VAL A 43 -0.94 5.00 17.31
N ILE A 44 -0.70 6.13 16.66
CA ILE A 44 0.64 6.67 16.45
C ILE A 44 0.73 8.05 17.13
N ASP A 45 1.71 8.20 18.02
CA ASP A 45 2.09 9.49 18.59
C ASP A 45 2.88 10.30 17.54
N ALA A 46 2.15 11.13 16.80
CA ALA A 46 2.66 11.97 15.73
C ALA A 46 1.72 13.16 15.46
N PRO A 47 2.21 14.28 14.90
CA PRO A 47 1.34 15.33 14.40
C PRO A 47 0.43 14.81 13.28
N ALA A 48 -0.89 14.84 13.48
CA ALA A 48 -1.86 14.20 12.59
C ALA A 48 -1.73 14.65 11.12
N MET A 49 -1.50 15.95 10.88
CA MET A 49 -1.29 16.50 9.54
C MET A 49 -0.01 15.97 8.89
N SER A 50 1.07 15.80 9.66
CA SER A 50 2.32 15.22 9.17
C SER A 50 2.16 13.73 8.85
N LEU A 51 1.43 13.00 9.71
CA LEU A 51 1.10 11.60 9.48
C LEU A 51 0.25 11.45 8.21
N LYS A 52 -0.81 12.25 8.03
CA LYS A 52 -1.64 12.20 6.81
C LYS A 52 -0.83 12.54 5.56
N ALA A 53 0.02 13.57 5.61
CA ALA A 53 0.88 13.91 4.47
C ALA A 53 1.79 12.74 4.08
N ALA A 54 2.35 12.03 5.07
CA ALA A 54 3.19 10.89 4.79
C ALA A 54 2.44 9.66 4.28
N MET A 55 1.23 9.40 4.77
CA MET A 55 0.35 8.34 4.23
C MET A 55 -0.03 8.63 2.78
N VAL A 56 -0.38 9.88 2.46
CA VAL A 56 -0.69 10.32 1.10
C VAL A 56 0.53 10.21 0.18
N ASP A 57 1.72 10.59 0.66
CA ASP A 57 2.97 10.43 -0.09
C ASP A 57 3.26 8.94 -0.38
N ALA A 58 2.99 8.06 0.59
CA ALA A 58 3.11 6.63 0.43
C ALA A 58 2.17 6.09 -0.66
N GLU A 59 0.90 6.49 -0.62
CA GLU A 59 -0.09 6.11 -1.63
C GLU A 59 0.35 6.53 -3.05
N ASP A 60 0.95 7.71 -3.17
CA ASP A 60 1.31 8.28 -4.47
C ASP A 60 2.63 7.74 -5.01
N ARG A 61 3.61 7.44 -4.14
CA ARG A 61 4.99 7.13 -4.55
C ARG A 61 5.42 5.69 -4.35
N HIS A 62 4.87 4.97 -3.38
CA HIS A 62 5.27 3.58 -3.15
C HIS A 62 4.80 2.72 -4.34
N PRO A 63 5.59 1.73 -4.83
CA PRO A 63 5.17 0.90 -5.97
C PRO A 63 3.83 0.18 -5.78
N LEU A 64 3.48 -0.12 -4.53
CA LEU A 64 2.20 -0.69 -4.12
C LEU A 64 1.23 0.35 -3.51
N GLY A 65 1.67 1.61 -3.34
CA GLY A 65 0.92 2.66 -2.64
C GLY A 65 -0.47 2.88 -3.20
N ARG A 66 -0.59 2.89 -4.53
CA ARG A 66 -1.87 3.04 -5.24
C ARG A 66 -2.79 1.83 -5.09
N LEU A 67 -2.42 0.79 -4.36
CA LEU A 67 -3.26 -0.34 -3.96
C LEU A 67 -3.62 -0.33 -2.47
N TRP A 68 -3.02 0.57 -1.69
CA TRP A 68 -3.35 0.76 -0.28
C TRP A 68 -4.46 1.80 -0.13
N ASP A 69 -5.10 1.80 1.02
CA ASP A 69 -6.03 2.83 1.46
C ASP A 69 -5.59 3.27 2.86
N MET A 70 -4.92 4.42 2.94
CA MET A 70 -4.25 4.86 4.16
C MET A 70 -4.92 6.12 4.72
N ASP A 71 -5.84 5.89 5.65
CA ASP A 71 -6.56 6.93 6.33
C ASP A 71 -5.96 7.29 7.68
N VAL A 72 -6.12 8.57 8.04
CA VAL A 72 -5.65 9.13 9.31
C VAL A 72 -6.83 9.87 9.93
N VAL A 73 -7.11 9.53 11.18
CA VAL A 73 -8.12 10.21 12.00
C VAL A 73 -7.39 11.00 13.08
N SER A 74 -7.62 12.31 13.10
CA SER A 74 -7.13 13.20 14.14
C SER A 74 -8.07 13.16 15.35
N PRO A 75 -7.55 13.15 16.58
CA PRO A 75 -8.39 13.27 17.77
C PRO A 75 -9.11 14.62 17.86
N GLU A 76 -8.55 15.68 17.24
CA GLU A 76 -9.11 17.03 17.31
C GLU A 76 -10.08 17.32 16.16
N SER A 77 -9.74 16.88 14.94
CA SER A 77 -10.44 17.26 13.71
C SER A 77 -11.12 16.10 13.01
N GLY A 78 -11.07 14.90 13.57
CA GLY A 78 -11.63 13.69 12.96
C GLY A 78 -10.86 13.24 11.70
N PRO A 79 -11.52 12.52 10.78
CA PRO A 79 -10.91 12.01 9.57
C PRO A 79 -10.29 13.12 8.70
N LEU A 80 -9.02 12.95 8.32
CA LEU A 80 -8.29 13.91 7.49
C LEU A 80 -8.35 13.51 6.01
N SER A 81 -8.80 14.43 5.17
CA SER A 81 -8.85 14.25 3.72
C SER A 81 -7.52 14.60 3.04
N ARG A 82 -7.36 14.21 1.78
CA ARG A 82 -6.24 14.66 0.92
C ARG A 82 -6.28 16.18 0.69
N SER A 83 -7.47 16.76 0.56
CA SER A 83 -7.62 18.22 0.39
C SER A 83 -7.23 19.00 1.65
N ALA A 84 -7.38 18.43 2.86
CA ALA A 84 -6.99 19.08 4.10
C ALA A 84 -5.49 19.41 4.15
N ILE A 85 -4.66 18.63 3.45
CA ILE A 85 -3.21 18.85 3.31
C ILE A 85 -2.82 19.49 1.97
N GLY A 86 -3.79 19.97 1.18
CA GLY A 86 -3.53 20.58 -0.14
C GLY A 86 -3.17 19.60 -1.26
N HIS A 87 -3.40 18.29 -1.08
CA HIS A 87 -3.13 17.28 -2.10
C HIS A 87 -4.35 17.04 -3.00
N PRO A 88 -4.13 16.71 -4.29
CA PRO A 88 -5.21 16.36 -5.20
C PRO A 88 -5.87 15.04 -4.80
N ALA A 89 -7.08 14.82 -5.34
CA ALA A 89 -7.76 13.54 -5.23
C ALA A 89 -6.87 12.41 -5.80
N ARG A 90 -7.05 11.20 -5.26
CA ARG A 90 -6.34 10.01 -5.75
C ARG A 90 -6.67 9.79 -7.22
N ALA A 91 -5.63 9.64 -8.04
CA ALA A 91 -5.76 9.31 -9.44
C ALA A 91 -6.30 7.87 -9.62
N CYS A 92 -6.88 7.57 -10.78
CA CYS A 92 -7.37 6.25 -11.16
C CYS A 92 -6.19 5.32 -11.42
N LEU A 93 -6.31 4.05 -11.05
CA LEU A 93 -5.25 3.06 -11.23
C LEU A 93 -4.90 2.81 -12.71
N ILE A 94 -5.86 3.09 -13.62
CA ILE A 94 -5.79 2.77 -15.04
C ILE A 94 -5.52 4.01 -15.90
N CYS A 95 -6.27 5.11 -15.73
CA CYS A 95 -6.24 6.26 -16.63
C CYS A 95 -5.79 7.58 -15.98
N ASP A 96 -5.35 7.54 -14.72
CA ASP A 96 -4.91 8.70 -13.92
C ASP A 96 -5.92 9.85 -13.70
N GLU A 97 -7.11 9.80 -14.32
CA GLU A 97 -8.26 10.65 -13.97
C GLU A 97 -8.66 10.48 -12.49
N PRO A 98 -9.37 11.43 -11.85
CA PRO A 98 -9.81 11.28 -10.46
C PRO A 98 -10.54 9.94 -10.21
N ALA A 99 -10.03 9.11 -9.30
CA ALA A 99 -10.50 7.74 -9.09
C ALA A 99 -12.00 7.66 -8.77
N HIS A 100 -12.51 8.63 -7.99
CA HIS A 100 -13.92 8.71 -7.64
C HIS A 100 -14.82 8.88 -8.87
N ALA A 101 -14.36 9.63 -9.89
CA ALA A 101 -15.10 9.84 -11.13
C ALA A 101 -15.20 8.53 -11.92
N CYS A 102 -14.08 7.82 -12.07
CA CYS A 102 -14.03 6.53 -12.77
C CYS A 102 -14.87 5.45 -12.06
N SER A 103 -14.82 5.40 -10.73
CA SER A 103 -15.64 4.49 -9.92
C SER A 103 -17.13 4.77 -10.11
N ARG A 104 -17.55 6.03 -9.97
CA ARG A 104 -18.96 6.44 -10.13
C ARG A 104 -19.50 6.17 -11.53
N SER A 105 -18.71 6.43 -12.57
CA SER A 105 -19.13 6.19 -13.96
C SER A 105 -18.95 4.75 -14.41
N ARG A 106 -18.37 3.87 -13.58
CA ARG A 106 -17.94 2.51 -13.97
C ARG A 106 -17.15 2.53 -15.29
N ARG A 107 -16.20 3.46 -15.39
CA ARG A 107 -15.45 3.71 -16.64
C ARG A 107 -14.59 2.51 -17.06
N HIS A 108 -14.12 1.74 -16.10
CA HIS A 108 -13.25 0.59 -16.31
C HIS A 108 -13.95 -0.69 -15.91
N ASP A 109 -13.63 -1.76 -16.63
CA ASP A 109 -14.11 -3.09 -16.28
C ASP A 109 -13.42 -3.60 -15.02
N ARG A 110 -14.12 -4.45 -14.26
CA ARG A 110 -13.57 -5.04 -13.04
C ARG A 110 -12.34 -5.90 -13.32
N ASP A 111 -12.35 -6.68 -14.40
CA ASP A 111 -11.26 -7.58 -14.74
C ASP A 111 -10.04 -6.79 -15.23
N GLU A 112 -10.25 -5.67 -15.92
CA GLU A 112 -9.18 -4.71 -16.24
C GLU A 112 -8.48 -4.20 -14.97
N LEU A 113 -9.28 -3.81 -13.95
CA LEU A 113 -8.77 -3.39 -12.65
C LEU A 113 -7.90 -4.48 -12.01
N LEU A 114 -8.41 -5.72 -11.97
CA LEU A 114 -7.71 -6.87 -11.38
C LEU A 114 -6.39 -7.18 -12.09
N VAL A 115 -6.35 -7.07 -13.42
CA VAL A 115 -5.12 -7.24 -14.21
C VAL A 115 -4.09 -6.19 -13.83
N VAL A 116 -4.46 -4.92 -13.75
CA VAL A 116 -3.52 -3.85 -13.37
C VAL A 116 -3.04 -3.99 -11.93
N MET A 117 -3.91 -4.40 -11.00
CA MET A 117 -3.51 -4.73 -9.62
C MET A 117 -2.48 -5.86 -9.59
N ALA A 118 -2.74 -6.96 -10.27
CA ALA A 118 -1.83 -8.11 -10.33
C ALA A 118 -0.48 -7.75 -10.95
N GLN A 119 -0.47 -6.96 -12.04
CA GLN A 119 0.76 -6.49 -12.69
C GLN A 119 1.63 -5.64 -11.75
N ARG A 120 1.03 -4.75 -10.94
CA ARG A 120 1.76 -3.94 -9.95
C ARG A 120 2.39 -4.80 -8.86
N ILE A 121 1.64 -5.77 -8.33
CA ILE A 121 2.15 -6.72 -7.32
C ILE A 121 3.31 -7.52 -7.89
N MET A 122 3.14 -8.08 -9.10
CA MET A 122 4.19 -8.86 -9.75
C MET A 122 5.45 -8.03 -10.02
N THR A 123 5.28 -6.79 -10.46
CA THR A 123 6.40 -5.86 -10.69
C THR A 123 7.16 -5.56 -9.40
N TYR A 124 6.44 -5.33 -8.30
CA TYR A 124 7.04 -5.11 -6.98
C TYR A 124 7.85 -6.32 -6.51
N LEU A 125 7.28 -7.53 -6.60
CA LEU A 125 7.94 -8.77 -6.20
C LEU A 125 9.21 -9.03 -7.02
N ASN A 126 9.13 -8.83 -8.34
CA ASN A 126 10.29 -8.99 -9.23
C ASN A 126 11.44 -8.04 -8.86
N ARG A 127 11.15 -6.80 -8.45
CA ARG A 127 12.16 -5.84 -7.98
C ARG A 127 12.76 -6.27 -6.64
N ALA A 128 11.93 -6.71 -5.70
CA ALA A 128 12.39 -7.20 -4.40
C ALA A 128 13.35 -8.40 -4.55
N CYS A 129 13.02 -9.37 -5.42
CA CYS A 129 13.89 -10.51 -5.72
C CYS A 129 15.22 -10.09 -6.35
N ARG A 130 15.22 -9.12 -7.28
CA ARG A 130 16.46 -8.58 -7.87
C ARG A 130 17.34 -7.92 -6.82
N ASN A 131 16.77 -7.09 -5.95
CA ASN A 131 17.52 -6.42 -4.88
C ASN A 131 18.11 -7.40 -3.85
N TYR A 132 17.47 -8.55 -3.62
CA TYR A 132 18.01 -9.62 -2.77
C TYR A 132 19.23 -10.30 -3.42
N SER A 133 19.18 -10.54 -4.73
CA SER A 133 20.30 -11.12 -5.49
C SER A 133 21.54 -10.22 -5.52
N THR A 134 21.38 -8.88 -5.45
CA THR A 134 22.51 -7.94 -5.48
C THR A 134 23.11 -7.66 -4.11
N ARG A 135 22.41 -7.97 -3.02
CA ARG A 135 22.83 -7.67 -1.64
C ARG A 135 23.56 -8.84 -0.97
N THR A 136 23.51 -10.04 -1.56
CA THR A 136 24.22 -11.23 -1.07
C THR A 136 25.38 -11.56 -2.01
N SER A 137 26.61 -11.32 -1.55
CA SER A 137 27.86 -11.45 -2.30
C SER A 137 28.32 -12.91 -2.50
N LYS A 138 27.47 -13.77 -3.08
CA LYS A 138 27.91 -15.09 -3.60
C LYS A 138 27.27 -15.38 -4.97
N PRO A 139 28.06 -15.47 -6.05
CA PRO A 139 27.54 -15.77 -7.37
C PRO A 139 27.17 -17.25 -7.46
N GLY A 140 25.93 -17.52 -7.86
CA GLY A 140 25.47 -18.82 -8.34
C GLY A 140 24.76 -19.70 -7.31
N LYS A 141 23.60 -20.20 -7.74
CA LYS A 141 22.77 -21.28 -7.17
C LYS A 141 21.67 -20.93 -6.17
N TYR A 142 20.81 -19.95 -6.44
CA TYR A 142 19.42 -20.06 -5.95
C TYR A 142 18.42 -19.53 -6.99
N CYS A 143 17.65 -20.44 -7.58
CA CYS A 143 16.40 -20.13 -8.26
C CYS A 143 15.30 -20.10 -7.20
N LEU A 144 14.68 -18.95 -6.99
CA LEU A 144 13.44 -18.87 -6.22
C LEU A 144 12.33 -19.44 -7.12
N ALA A 145 11.91 -20.67 -6.87
CA ALA A 145 10.75 -21.25 -7.52
C ALA A 145 9.49 -20.68 -6.84
N SER A 146 8.88 -19.65 -7.44
CA SER A 146 7.52 -19.27 -7.06
C SER A 146 6.55 -20.23 -7.74
N PHE A 147 6.04 -21.21 -6.99
CA PHE A 147 4.88 -21.98 -7.42
C PHE A 147 3.63 -21.14 -7.14
N SER A 148 2.98 -20.65 -8.19
CA SER A 148 1.60 -20.18 -8.08
C SER A 148 0.69 -21.17 -8.78
N THR A 149 -0.04 -21.97 -8.02
CA THR A 149 -1.34 -22.45 -8.51
C THR A 149 -2.30 -21.27 -8.36
N VAL A 150 -2.63 -20.65 -9.49
CA VAL A 150 -3.81 -19.78 -9.55
C VAL A 150 -5.01 -20.73 -9.48
N PRO A 151 -5.88 -20.68 -8.45
CA PRO A 151 -7.17 -21.33 -8.58
C PRO A 151 -7.98 -20.48 -9.56
N SER A 152 -8.46 -21.17 -10.61
CA SER A 152 -9.54 -20.75 -11.51
C SER A 152 -10.73 -20.13 -10.78
#